data_AF-A0A8S0V6C9-F1
#
_entry.id   AF-A0A8S0V6C9-F1
#
_cell.length_a   1.000
_cell.length_b   1.000
_cell.length_c   1.000
_cell.angle_alpha   90.00
_cell.angle_beta   90.00
_cell.angle_gamma   90.00
#
_symmetry.space_group_name_H-M   'P 1'
#
loop_
_entity.id
_entity.type
_entity.pdbx_description
1 polymer ?
#
loop_
_entity_poly.entity_id
_entity_poly.type
_entity_poly.pdbx_seq_one_letter_code
_entity_poly.pdbx_strand_id
1 'polypeptide(L)'
;MILYVEALDFMMSKLFSSEGTNCTFSSVYPEIVPVKIPFEKGLGQKFCQPSGTGVDLGFFDIDDLSKPSPGEDIYPLVISAESDVQSTPMDEQPYKEVANTSSNAQITQAVLEKKDEGNFQVKIIKQILWSDRVRYELRDIYGISSPDATTISNMDSGKECVICMTEEKNTAVLPCRHMCMCRDCAKELRLQSNNCPICRQPIQELLEINLDEEAETSQGKYIGNMQRN
;
A
#
# COMPACT_ATOMS: atom_id res chain seq x y z
N MET A 1 2.80 -4.83 8.40
CA MET A 1 2.26 -3.80 7.49
C MET A 1 3.15 -2.58 7.64
N ILE A 2 3.96 -2.26 6.63
CA ILE A 2 4.77 -1.04 6.65
C ILE A 2 3.88 0.07 6.11
N LEU A 3 3.59 1.05 6.96
CA LEU A 3 2.76 2.20 6.63
C LEU A 3 3.68 3.35 6.22
N TYR A 4 3.52 3.84 4.99
CA TYR A 4 4.29 4.96 4.45
C TYR A 4 3.38 6.15 4.24
N VAL A 5 3.11 6.88 5.32
CA VAL A 5 2.54 8.21 5.23
C VAL A 5 3.22 9.04 6.32
N GLU A 6 3.94 10.09 5.93
CA GLU A 6 4.70 10.98 6.83
C GLU A 6 3.80 11.77 7.82
N ALA A 7 2.48 11.55 7.76
CA ALA A 7 1.48 12.21 8.59
C ALA A 7 0.31 11.27 8.87
N LEU A 8 0.54 10.04 9.32
CA LEU A 8 -0.56 9.27 9.91
C LEU A 8 -0.92 9.87 11.26
N ASP A 9 -2.15 10.36 11.38
CA ASP A 9 -2.67 10.86 12.64
C ASP A 9 -3.49 9.78 13.35
N PHE A 10 -4.05 8.83 12.59
CA PHE A 10 -4.77 7.70 13.17
C PHE A 10 -4.86 6.49 12.26
N MET A 11 -5.04 5.33 12.90
CA MET A 11 -5.35 4.08 12.23
C MET A 11 -6.71 3.56 12.69
N MET A 12 -7.48 3.02 11.76
CA MET A 12 -8.83 2.54 11.97
C MET A 12 -8.99 1.13 11.39
N SER A 13 -9.50 0.22 12.20
CA SER A 13 -9.86 -1.13 11.76
C SER A 13 -11.38 -1.27 11.68
N LYS A 14 -11.89 -1.75 10.55
CA LYS A 14 -13.30 -2.07 10.33
C LYS A 14 -13.42 -3.53 9.91
N LEU A 15 -14.47 -4.21 10.40
CA LEU A 15 -14.83 -5.55 9.94
C LEU A 15 -16.00 -5.48 8.97
N PHE A 16 -16.08 -6.44 8.06
CA PHE A 16 -17.14 -6.62 7.07
C PHE A 16 -17.63 -5.29 6.50
N SER A 17 -16.76 -4.61 5.77
CA SER A 17 -17.03 -3.27 5.26
C SER A 17 -17.13 -3.24 3.75
N SER A 18 -18.10 -2.48 3.24
CA SER A 18 -18.23 -2.18 1.82
C SER A 18 -17.57 -0.84 1.48
N GLU A 19 -17.03 -0.75 0.26
CA GLU A 19 -16.45 0.48 -0.28
C GLU A 19 -17.58 1.41 -0.79
N GLY A 20 -17.65 2.62 -0.23
CA GLY A 20 -18.52 3.70 -0.65
C GLY A 20 -17.81 4.72 -1.53
N THR A 21 -18.38 5.92 -1.66
CA THR A 21 -17.76 7.02 -2.41
C THR A 21 -16.53 7.55 -1.69
N ASN A 22 -15.58 8.10 -2.45
CA ASN A 22 -14.34 8.70 -1.92
C ASN A 22 -13.52 7.76 -1.00
N CYS A 23 -13.53 6.46 -1.31
CA CYS A 23 -12.87 5.42 -0.50
C CYS A 23 -13.29 5.42 0.97
N THR A 24 -14.54 5.81 1.26
CA THR A 24 -15.14 5.62 2.57
C THR A 24 -15.56 4.17 2.74
N PHE A 25 -15.38 3.61 3.93
CA PHE A 25 -15.76 2.23 4.23
C PHE A 25 -16.78 2.21 5.36
N SER A 26 -17.87 1.47 5.18
CA SER A 26 -18.94 1.38 6.17
C SER A 26 -19.11 -0.07 6.60
N SER A 27 -19.15 -0.31 7.91
CA SER A 27 -19.45 -1.63 8.46
C SER A 27 -20.86 -2.06 8.05
N VAL A 28 -21.02 -3.30 7.62
CA VAL A 28 -22.32 -3.93 7.38
C VAL A 28 -23.05 -4.22 8.70
N TYR A 29 -22.31 -4.34 9.79
CA TYR A 29 -22.81 -4.53 11.16
C TYR A 29 -22.75 -3.20 11.92
N PRO A 30 -23.87 -2.44 12.06
CA PRO A 30 -23.88 -1.13 12.71
C PRO A 30 -23.55 -1.17 14.21
N GLU A 31 -23.74 -2.31 14.86
CA GLU A 31 -23.37 -2.56 16.26
C GLU A 31 -21.85 -2.66 16.48
N ILE A 32 -21.08 -2.90 15.40
CA ILE A 32 -19.63 -2.98 15.44
C ILE A 32 -19.06 -1.59 15.20
N VAL A 33 -18.70 -0.92 16.30
CA VAL A 33 -18.07 0.40 16.23
C VAL A 33 -16.60 0.25 15.84
N PRO A 34 -16.14 0.89 14.74
CA PRO A 34 -14.74 0.88 14.37
C PRO A 34 -13.85 1.48 15.45
N VAL A 35 -12.71 0.82 15.69
CA VAL A 35 -11.73 1.31 16.64
C VAL A 35 -10.80 2.28 15.92
N LYS A 36 -10.74 3.52 16.41
CA LYS A 36 -9.83 4.56 15.90
C LYS A 36 -8.75 4.82 16.94
N ILE A 37 -7.50 4.64 16.54
CA ILE A 37 -6.33 4.76 17.43
C ILE A 37 -5.43 5.87 16.89
N PRO A 38 -5.13 6.92 17.69
CA PRO A 38 -4.22 7.97 17.28
C PRO A 38 -2.79 7.45 17.17
N PHE A 39 -2.00 8.09 16.34
CA PHE A 39 -0.62 7.71 16.08
C PHE A 39 0.29 8.93 16.10
N GLU A 40 1.51 8.76 16.61
CA GLU A 40 2.51 9.81 16.50
C GLU A 40 3.04 9.88 15.07
N LYS A 41 3.53 11.04 14.65
CA LYS A 41 4.11 11.19 13.32
C LYS A 41 5.47 10.53 13.25
N GLY A 42 5.74 9.77 12.20
CA GLY A 42 7.02 9.07 12.03
C GLY A 42 6.95 7.93 11.02
N LEU A 43 8.11 7.55 10.49
CA LEU A 43 8.25 6.47 9.50
C LEU A 43 8.49 5.11 10.18
N GLY A 44 8.18 4.01 9.47
CA GLY A 44 8.54 2.65 9.89
C GLY A 44 7.82 2.15 11.15
N GLN A 45 6.77 2.84 11.56
CA GLN A 45 6.05 2.53 12.78
C GLN A 45 5.22 1.25 12.66
N LYS A 46 5.12 0.51 13.76
CA LYS A 46 4.32 -0.71 13.86
C LYS A 46 3.04 -0.41 14.62
N PHE A 47 1.92 -0.66 13.98
CA PHE A 47 0.63 -0.61 14.66
C PHE A 47 0.35 -1.93 15.39
N CYS A 48 -0.03 -1.82 16.66
CA CYS A 48 -0.57 -2.93 17.44
C CYS A 48 -1.82 -2.45 18.16
N GLN A 49 -2.96 -3.06 17.86
CA GLN A 49 -4.20 -2.77 18.55
C GLN A 49 -4.15 -3.35 19.99
N PRO A 50 -4.47 -2.55 21.03
CA PRO A 50 -4.51 -3.06 22.40
C PRO A 50 -5.51 -4.19 22.56
N SER A 51 -5.13 -5.23 23.30
CA SER A 51 -6.01 -6.37 23.60
C SER A 51 -7.33 -5.92 24.24
N GLY A 52 -8.45 -6.52 23.82
CA GLY A 52 -9.79 -6.20 24.34
C GLY A 52 -10.45 -4.96 23.73
N THR A 53 -9.75 -4.20 22.89
CA THR A 53 -10.37 -3.13 22.09
C THR A 53 -10.90 -3.63 20.76
N GLY A 54 -10.43 -4.80 20.30
CA GLY A 54 -10.84 -5.41 19.05
C GLY A 54 -12.20 -6.08 19.12
N VAL A 55 -12.71 -6.44 17.94
CA VAL A 55 -13.92 -7.25 17.81
C VAL A 55 -13.53 -8.71 18.02
N ASP A 56 -14.32 -9.43 18.79
CA ASP A 56 -14.17 -10.87 18.94
C ASP A 56 -14.55 -11.56 17.62
N LEU A 57 -13.60 -12.26 17.02
CA LEU A 57 -13.81 -12.96 15.75
C LEU A 57 -14.66 -14.23 15.92
N GLY A 58 -14.84 -14.72 17.16
CA GLY A 58 -15.67 -15.88 17.46
C GLY A 58 -17.16 -15.69 17.14
N PHE A 59 -17.60 -14.46 16.88
CA PHE A 59 -18.98 -14.17 16.46
C PHE A 59 -19.26 -14.51 14.98
N PHE A 60 -18.24 -14.70 14.16
CA PHE A 60 -18.39 -14.90 12.71
C PHE A 60 -18.05 -16.32 12.28
N ASP A 61 -18.65 -16.74 11.17
CA ASP A 61 -18.25 -17.97 10.50
C ASP A 61 -16.84 -17.81 9.90
N ILE A 62 -16.01 -18.84 10.04
CA ILE A 62 -14.64 -18.86 9.50
C ILE A 62 -14.67 -18.74 7.98
N ASP A 63 -15.67 -19.33 7.33
CA ASP A 63 -15.82 -19.24 5.89
C ASP A 63 -16.07 -17.80 5.47
N ASP A 64 -16.90 -17.04 6.20
CA ASP A 64 -17.19 -15.63 5.91
C ASP A 64 -15.98 -14.72 6.16
N LEU A 65 -15.10 -15.08 7.09
CA LEU A 65 -13.85 -14.38 7.34
C LEU A 65 -12.79 -14.60 6.25
N SER A 66 -12.83 -15.75 5.57
CA SER A 66 -11.77 -16.21 4.66
C SER A 66 -11.89 -15.71 3.21
N LYS A 67 -13.04 -15.13 2.83
CA LYS A 67 -13.33 -14.69 1.46
C LYS A 67 -14.13 -13.38 1.47
N PRO A 68 -13.93 -12.49 0.48
CA PRO A 68 -14.85 -11.39 0.24
C PRO A 68 -16.23 -11.93 -0.13
N SER A 69 -17.30 -11.23 0.26
CA SER A 69 -18.67 -11.62 -0.11
C SER A 69 -18.85 -11.50 -1.63
N PRO A 70 -19.26 -12.57 -2.33
CA PRO A 70 -19.43 -12.53 -3.78
C PRO A 70 -20.50 -11.50 -4.18
N GLY A 71 -20.12 -10.53 -5.01
CA GLY A 71 -21.06 -9.59 -5.66
C GLY A 71 -21.31 -8.26 -4.95
N GLU A 72 -20.81 -8.07 -3.71
CA GLU A 72 -21.11 -6.86 -2.91
C GLU A 72 -19.86 -6.04 -2.50
N ASP A 73 -18.66 -6.42 -2.96
CA ASP A 73 -17.39 -5.77 -2.58
C ASP A 73 -17.23 -5.57 -1.05
N ILE A 74 -17.74 -6.53 -0.27
CA ILE A 74 -17.60 -6.55 1.19
C ILE A 74 -16.33 -7.32 1.55
N TYR A 75 -15.47 -6.65 2.32
CA TYR A 75 -14.21 -7.23 2.77
C TYR A 75 -14.28 -7.52 4.28
N PRO A 76 -13.90 -8.74 4.73
CA PRO A 76 -13.96 -9.13 6.14
C PRO A 76 -13.14 -8.23 7.05
N LEU A 77 -11.99 -7.74 6.58
CA LEU A 77 -11.15 -6.79 7.30
C LEU A 77 -10.74 -5.64 6.40
N VAL A 78 -10.96 -4.41 6.87
CA VAL A 78 -10.45 -3.18 6.25
C VAL A 78 -9.66 -2.39 7.29
N ILE A 79 -8.40 -2.10 6.99
CA ILE A 79 -7.54 -1.24 7.80
C ILE A 79 -7.30 0.06 7.03
N SER A 80 -7.69 1.18 7.61
CA SER A 80 -7.47 2.52 7.04
C SER A 80 -6.49 3.28 7.92
N ALA A 81 -5.39 3.75 7.34
CA ALA A 81 -4.46 4.66 7.98
C ALA A 81 -4.67 6.04 7.35
N GLU A 82 -5.10 7.01 8.15
CA GLU A 82 -5.56 8.32 7.67
C GLU A 82 -4.69 9.44 8.23
N SER A 83 -4.49 10.46 7.40
CA SER A 83 -3.93 11.76 7.77
C SER A 83 -5.06 12.75 8.00
N ASP A 84 -4.98 13.49 9.10
CA ASP A 84 -5.92 14.55 9.45
C ASP A 84 -5.26 15.91 9.33
N VAL A 85 -5.69 16.64 8.31
CA VAL A 85 -5.31 18.03 8.15
C VAL A 85 -6.33 18.89 8.90
N GLN A 86 -6.42 18.77 10.23
CA GLN A 86 -7.18 19.71 11.04
C GLN A 86 -6.28 20.75 11.71
N SER A 87 -6.36 21.94 11.11
CA SER A 87 -6.26 23.29 11.66
C SER A 87 -4.99 23.69 12.43
N THR A 88 -4.26 24.63 11.83
CA THR A 88 -3.50 25.65 12.56
C THR A 88 -4.31 26.18 13.76
N PRO A 89 -3.68 26.36 14.93
CA PRO A 89 -4.36 26.89 16.11
C PRO A 89 -5.00 28.24 15.77
N MET A 90 -6.21 28.45 16.31
CA MET A 90 -6.98 29.68 16.25
C MET A 90 -6.11 30.92 16.42
N ASP A 91 -6.04 31.74 15.38
CA ASP A 91 -6.05 33.19 15.57
C ASP A 91 -7.05 33.80 14.58
N GLU A 92 -7.85 34.71 15.10
CA GLU A 92 -9.16 35.16 14.62
C GLU A 92 -9.13 35.76 13.20
N GLN A 93 -9.90 35.23 12.23
CA GLN A 93 -10.51 36.03 11.15
C GLN A 93 -11.81 35.38 10.59
N PRO A 94 -12.88 36.15 10.28
CA PRO A 94 -14.25 35.63 10.06
C PRO A 94 -14.60 35.24 8.62
N TYR A 95 -13.62 35.02 7.75
CA TYR A 95 -13.84 34.64 6.36
C TYR A 95 -12.89 33.50 5.99
N LYS A 96 -13.32 32.26 6.17
CA LYS A 96 -12.62 31.12 5.58
C LYS A 96 -13.55 30.51 4.54
N GLU A 97 -13.20 30.76 3.28
CA GLU A 97 -13.55 29.89 2.16
C GLU A 97 -13.35 28.44 2.60
N VAL A 98 -14.25 27.56 2.14
CA VAL A 98 -14.26 26.13 2.43
C VAL A 98 -12.90 25.55 2.03
N ALA A 99 -11.96 25.53 2.98
CA ALA A 99 -10.64 24.99 2.78
C ALA A 99 -10.84 23.50 2.49
N ASN A 100 -10.52 23.15 1.26
CA ASN A 100 -10.78 21.87 0.65
C ASN A 100 -9.79 20.85 1.25
N THR A 101 -10.03 20.40 2.49
CA THR A 101 -9.15 19.45 3.17
C THR A 101 -9.31 18.08 2.51
N SER A 102 -8.37 17.69 1.66
CA SER A 102 -8.25 16.31 1.19
C SER A 102 -7.41 15.54 2.19
N SER A 103 -8.05 14.70 2.99
CA SER A 103 -7.33 13.70 3.80
C SER A 103 -6.72 12.65 2.87
N ASN A 104 -5.47 12.28 3.15
CA ASN A 104 -4.85 11.12 2.50
C ASN A 104 -5.09 9.89 3.36
N ALA A 105 -5.33 8.75 2.71
CA ALA A 105 -5.54 7.48 3.39
C ALA A 105 -4.82 6.34 2.67
N GLN A 106 -4.16 5.48 3.43
CA GLN A 106 -3.71 4.17 2.95
C GLN A 106 -4.65 3.10 3.50
N ILE A 107 -5.32 2.38 2.60
CA ILE A 107 -6.39 1.45 2.94
C ILE A 107 -5.96 0.05 2.50
N THR A 108 -6.04 -0.91 3.43
CA THR A 108 -5.75 -2.31 3.19
C THR A 108 -7.01 -3.13 3.37
N GLN A 109 -7.48 -3.75 2.30
CA GLN A 109 -8.58 -4.71 2.28
C GLN A 109 -8.00 -6.12 2.39
N ALA A 110 -8.52 -6.91 3.33
CA ALA A 110 -7.97 -8.21 3.66
C ALA A 110 -9.06 -9.21 4.09
N VAL A 111 -8.66 -10.48 4.06
CA VAL A 111 -9.40 -11.61 4.65
C VAL A 111 -8.60 -12.17 5.81
N LEU A 112 -9.28 -12.94 6.66
CA LEU A 112 -8.70 -13.59 7.82
C LEU A 112 -8.72 -15.11 7.58
N GLU A 113 -7.54 -15.70 7.43
CA GLU A 113 -7.39 -17.15 7.28
C GLU A 113 -7.05 -17.77 8.63
N LYS A 114 -7.84 -18.75 9.06
CA LYS A 114 -7.57 -19.47 10.31
C LYS A 114 -6.36 -20.38 10.13
N LYS A 115 -5.39 -20.25 11.03
CA LYS A 115 -4.28 -21.20 11.19
C LYS A 115 -4.63 -22.27 12.22
N ASP A 116 -3.83 -23.33 12.24
CA ASP A 116 -3.87 -24.32 13.31
C ASP A 116 -3.74 -23.61 14.68
N GLU A 117 -4.50 -24.07 15.67
CA GLU A 117 -4.55 -23.53 17.06
C GLU A 117 -5.38 -22.24 17.29
N GLY A 118 -6.23 -21.82 16.34
CA GLY A 118 -7.19 -20.72 16.58
C GLY A 118 -6.60 -19.32 16.38
N ASN A 119 -5.36 -19.23 15.94
CA ASN A 119 -4.76 -18.00 15.46
C ASN A 119 -5.27 -17.67 14.06
N PHE A 120 -5.39 -16.39 13.73
CA PHE A 120 -5.72 -15.93 12.38
C PHE A 120 -4.52 -15.27 11.72
N GLN A 121 -4.35 -15.50 10.43
CA GLN A 121 -3.43 -14.78 9.57
C GLN A 121 -4.22 -13.84 8.67
N VAL A 122 -3.80 -12.58 8.61
CA VAL A 122 -4.34 -11.61 7.66
C VAL A 122 -3.73 -11.87 6.29
N LYS A 123 -4.58 -12.05 5.28
CA LYS A 123 -4.19 -12.11 3.88
C LYS A 123 -4.70 -10.89 3.15
N ILE A 124 -3.76 -10.11 2.63
CA ILE A 124 -4.06 -8.88 1.90
C ILE A 124 -4.68 -9.26 0.55
N ILE A 125 -5.83 -8.66 0.24
CA ILE A 125 -6.51 -8.81 -1.05
C ILE A 125 -6.21 -7.62 -1.95
N LYS A 126 -6.28 -6.41 -1.38
CA LYS A 126 -6.08 -5.16 -2.12
C LYS A 126 -5.54 -4.09 -1.21
N GLN A 127 -4.71 -3.21 -1.76
CA GLN A 127 -4.29 -1.99 -1.10
C GLN A 127 -4.62 -0.79 -1.98
N ILE A 128 -5.07 0.28 -1.34
CA ILE A 128 -5.54 1.50 -1.98
C ILE A 128 -4.83 2.68 -1.31
N LEU A 129 -4.32 3.61 -2.11
CA LEU A 129 -3.87 4.92 -1.68
C LEU A 129 -4.89 5.92 -2.16
N TRP A 130 -5.51 6.63 -1.23
CA TRP A 130 -6.38 7.76 -1.48
C TRP A 130 -5.59 9.03 -1.24
N SER A 131 -5.39 9.84 -2.27
CA SER A 131 -4.66 11.10 -2.17
C SER A 131 -5.25 12.10 -3.14
N ASP A 132 -5.37 13.35 -2.73
CA ASP A 132 -5.88 14.45 -3.58
C ASP A 132 -7.21 14.13 -4.29
N ARG A 133 -8.09 13.39 -3.59
CA ARG A 133 -9.39 12.91 -4.10
C ARG A 133 -9.30 11.90 -5.26
N VAL A 134 -8.12 11.32 -5.47
CA VAL A 134 -7.87 10.29 -6.46
C VAL A 134 -7.59 8.97 -5.76
N ARG A 135 -8.18 7.91 -6.31
CA ARG A 135 -8.02 6.53 -5.86
C ARG A 135 -6.92 5.85 -6.66
N TYR A 136 -5.90 5.36 -5.96
CA TYR A 136 -4.81 4.58 -6.55
C TYR A 136 -4.83 3.17 -5.98
N GLU A 137 -4.93 2.16 -6.83
CA GLU A 137 -4.76 0.77 -6.40
C GLU A 137 -3.27 0.44 -6.40
N LEU A 138 -2.71 0.04 -5.25
CA LEU A 138 -1.33 -0.39 -5.17
C LEU A 138 -1.21 -1.80 -5.73
N ARG A 139 -0.17 -2.00 -6.54
CA ARG A 139 0.17 -3.30 -7.12
C ARG A 139 1.65 -3.55 -6.95
N ASP A 140 1.97 -4.81 -6.67
CA ASP A 140 3.35 -5.22 -6.54
C ASP A 140 4.09 -5.10 -7.86
N ILE A 141 5.37 -4.77 -7.74
CA ILE A 141 6.35 -4.80 -8.82
C ILE A 141 7.19 -6.05 -8.64
N TYR A 142 7.19 -6.90 -9.65
CA TYR A 142 7.92 -8.16 -9.62
C TYR A 142 9.40 -7.92 -9.88
N GLY A 143 10.27 -8.56 -9.09
CA GLY A 143 11.72 -8.41 -9.22
C GLY A 143 12.35 -7.36 -8.32
N ILE A 144 11.56 -6.69 -7.46
CA ILE A 144 12.09 -5.91 -6.33
C ILE A 144 12.45 -6.89 -5.21
N SER A 145 13.71 -6.86 -4.77
CA SER A 145 14.16 -7.66 -3.61
C SER A 145 13.73 -6.96 -2.32
N SER A 146 13.14 -7.70 -1.36
CA SER A 146 12.80 -7.14 -0.05
C SER A 146 14.08 -6.82 0.75
N PRO A 147 14.19 -5.65 1.40
CA PRO A 147 15.33 -5.33 2.25
C PRO A 147 15.43 -6.25 3.49
N ASP A 148 14.33 -6.89 3.90
CA ASP A 148 14.29 -7.76 5.09
C ASP A 148 14.74 -9.21 4.83
N ALA A 149 15.22 -9.53 3.63
CA ALA A 149 15.75 -10.86 3.31
C ALA A 149 17.19 -11.07 3.83
N THR A 150 17.44 -10.79 5.11
CA THR A 150 18.68 -11.21 5.80
C THR A 150 18.61 -12.69 6.16
N THR A 151 18.74 -13.57 5.16
CA THR A 151 19.14 -14.97 5.36
C THR A 151 20.15 -15.36 4.29
N ILE A 152 21.42 -15.15 4.65
CA ILE A 152 22.62 -15.91 4.26
C ILE A 152 22.49 -16.74 2.97
N SER A 153 22.86 -16.13 1.84
CA SER A 153 23.70 -16.78 0.82
C SER A 153 24.25 -15.72 -0.13
N ASN A 154 25.58 -15.64 -0.23
CA ASN A 154 26.33 -14.82 -1.18
C ASN A 154 26.02 -15.22 -2.64
N MET A 155 24.92 -14.72 -3.19
CA MET A 155 24.59 -14.74 -4.62
C MET A 155 23.87 -13.43 -4.95
N ASP A 156 24.65 -12.38 -5.20
CA ASP A 156 24.23 -11.04 -5.60
C ASP A 156 23.51 -10.98 -6.97
N SER A 157 23.35 -12.14 -7.63
CA SER A 157 22.78 -12.29 -8.98
C SER A 157 21.29 -11.92 -9.11
N GLY A 158 20.64 -11.49 -8.02
CA GLY A 158 19.23 -11.14 -7.99
C GLY A 158 18.92 -9.67 -8.31
N LYS A 159 19.91 -8.77 -8.20
CA LYS A 159 19.70 -7.32 -8.27
C LYS A 159 20.11 -6.70 -9.62
N GLU A 160 20.95 -7.37 -10.38
CA GLU A 160 21.52 -6.85 -11.63
C GLU A 160 20.53 -6.92 -12.81
N CYS A 161 20.60 -5.93 -13.69
CA CYS A 161 19.90 -5.89 -14.96
C CYS A 161 20.13 -7.17 -15.77
N VAL A 162 19.05 -7.82 -16.23
CA VAL A 162 19.15 -9.09 -16.97
C VAL A 162 19.76 -8.94 -18.37
N ILE A 163 19.93 -7.70 -18.84
CA ILE A 163 20.47 -7.39 -20.16
C ILE A 163 21.98 -7.13 -20.08
N CYS A 164 22.42 -6.17 -19.26
CA CYS A 164 23.84 -5.85 -19.16
C CYS A 164 24.59 -6.65 -18.08
N MET A 165 23.88 -7.21 -17.09
CA MET A 165 24.48 -7.91 -15.94
C MET A 165 25.58 -7.06 -15.27
N THR A 166 25.33 -5.75 -15.12
CA THR A 166 26.31 -4.80 -14.55
C THR A 166 25.61 -3.79 -13.66
N GLU A 167 24.63 -3.06 -14.21
CA GLU A 167 23.87 -2.07 -13.46
C GLU A 167 22.71 -2.74 -12.71
N GLU A 168 22.29 -2.16 -11.58
CA GLU A 168 21.12 -2.63 -10.84
C GLU A 168 19.81 -2.40 -11.60
N LYS A 169 18.81 -3.23 -11.27
CA LYS A 169 17.44 -3.08 -11.77
C LYS A 169 16.80 -1.86 -11.11
N ASN A 170 16.41 -0.88 -11.92
CA ASN A 170 15.67 0.29 -11.46
C ASN A 170 14.48 0.64 -12.35
N THR A 171 14.21 -0.15 -13.40
CA THR A 171 13.14 0.14 -14.35
C THR A 171 12.15 -1.01 -14.44
N ALA A 172 10.88 -0.72 -14.16
CA ALA A 172 9.74 -1.63 -14.30
C ALA A 172 9.03 -1.42 -15.64
N VAL A 173 8.61 -2.53 -16.26
CA VAL A 173 7.87 -2.53 -17.52
C VAL A 173 6.37 -2.53 -17.26
N LEU A 174 5.62 -1.57 -17.80
CA LEU A 174 4.17 -1.54 -17.73
C LEU A 174 3.53 -2.07 -19.02
N PRO A 175 2.42 -2.83 -18.92
CA PRO A 175 1.60 -3.05 -17.72
C PRO A 175 1.97 -4.32 -16.91
N CYS A 176 2.98 -5.08 -17.34
CA CYS A 176 3.32 -6.38 -16.73
C CYS A 176 4.01 -6.30 -15.35
N ARG A 177 4.53 -5.11 -14.98
CA ARG A 177 5.21 -4.76 -13.73
C ARG A 177 6.48 -5.55 -13.41
N HIS A 178 7.16 -6.13 -14.42
CA HIS A 178 8.47 -6.73 -14.21
C HIS A 178 9.56 -5.65 -14.16
N MET A 179 10.21 -5.53 -13.02
CA MET A 179 11.47 -4.80 -12.84
C MET A 179 12.63 -5.76 -13.07
N CYS A 180 13.25 -5.66 -14.25
CA CYS A 180 14.27 -6.62 -14.68
C CYS A 180 15.47 -5.97 -15.37
N MET A 181 15.46 -4.65 -15.56
CA MET A 181 16.48 -3.95 -16.31
C MET A 181 16.85 -2.62 -15.65
N CYS A 182 18.06 -2.15 -15.94
CA CYS A 182 18.45 -0.78 -15.67
C CYS A 182 17.84 0.16 -16.71
N ARG A 183 17.85 1.46 -16.38
CA ARG A 183 17.31 2.55 -17.20
C ARG A 183 17.82 2.56 -18.62
N ASP A 184 19.13 2.38 -18.81
CA ASP A 184 19.75 2.50 -20.12
C ASP A 184 19.41 1.32 -21.02
N CYS A 185 19.45 0.10 -20.48
CA CYS A 185 18.97 -1.08 -21.20
C CYS A 185 17.48 -0.98 -21.54
N ALA A 186 16.66 -0.39 -20.69
CA ALA A 186 15.24 -0.21 -20.95
C ALA A 186 14.96 0.71 -22.15
N LYS A 187 15.70 1.81 -22.26
CA LYS A 187 15.60 2.75 -23.38
C LYS A 187 15.99 2.08 -24.70
N GLU A 188 17.08 1.33 -24.71
CA GLU A 188 17.53 0.62 -25.91
C GLU A 188 16.55 -0.49 -26.32
N LEU A 189 16.06 -1.27 -25.35
CA LEU A 189 15.11 -2.35 -25.60
C LEU A 189 13.81 -1.84 -26.25
N ARG A 190 13.36 -0.63 -25.88
CA ARG A 190 12.18 0.03 -26.47
C ARG A 190 12.35 0.35 -27.95
N LEU A 191 13.59 0.60 -28.41
CA LEU A 191 13.90 0.86 -29.82
C LEU A 191 14.03 -0.43 -30.64
N GLN A 192 14.46 -1.52 -30.02
CA GLN A 192 14.72 -2.77 -30.74
C GLN A 192 13.51 -3.70 -30.83
N SER A 193 13.02 -4.20 -29.69
CA SER A 193 11.95 -5.21 -29.66
C SER A 193 10.66 -4.69 -29.04
N ASN A 194 10.76 -3.75 -28.09
CA ASN A 194 9.63 -3.22 -27.34
C ASN A 194 8.79 -4.31 -26.61
N ASN A 195 9.43 -5.39 -26.16
CA ASN A 195 8.81 -6.46 -25.36
C ASN A 195 9.55 -6.67 -24.03
N CYS A 196 8.81 -6.98 -22.97
CA CYS A 196 9.39 -7.34 -21.67
C CYS A 196 10.29 -8.58 -21.77
N PRO A 197 11.53 -8.58 -21.24
CA PRO A 197 12.41 -9.75 -21.27
C PRO A 197 11.88 -10.96 -20.49
N ILE A 198 11.04 -10.73 -19.48
CA ILE A 198 10.53 -11.78 -18.60
C ILE A 198 9.30 -12.47 -19.20
N CYS A 199 8.26 -11.69 -19.53
CA CYS A 199 6.97 -12.25 -19.97
C CYS A 199 6.66 -12.01 -21.45
N ARG A 200 7.54 -11.32 -22.20
CA ARG A 200 7.38 -10.98 -23.62
C ARG A 200 6.18 -10.08 -23.95
N GLN A 201 5.48 -9.56 -22.94
CA GLN A 201 4.39 -8.61 -23.16
C GLN A 201 4.93 -7.30 -23.76
N PRO A 202 4.22 -6.68 -24.72
CA PRO A 202 4.62 -5.39 -25.28
C PRO A 202 4.75 -4.30 -24.21
N ILE A 203 5.81 -3.51 -24.30
CA ILE A 203 6.06 -2.39 -23.39
C ILE A 203 5.16 -1.24 -23.81
N GLN A 204 4.29 -0.80 -22.89
CA GLN A 204 3.48 0.40 -23.08
C GLN A 204 4.20 1.60 -22.46
N GLU A 205 4.63 1.44 -21.21
CA GLU A 205 5.31 2.47 -20.43
C GLU A 205 6.49 1.86 -19.66
N LEU A 206 7.47 2.72 -19.35
CA LEU A 206 8.62 2.37 -18.52
C LEU A 206 8.55 3.23 -17.27
N LEU A 207 8.70 2.59 -16.12
CA LEU A 207 8.63 3.22 -14.83
C LEU A 207 10.00 3.11 -14.15
N GLU A 208 10.70 4.23 -14.07
CA GLU A 208 11.98 4.34 -13.38
C GLU A 208 11.72 4.54 -11.88
N ILE A 209 12.44 3.79 -11.04
CA ILE A 209 12.38 3.86 -9.58
C ILE A 209 13.78 4.16 -9.10
N ASN A 210 13.96 5.36 -8.55
CA ASN A 210 15.20 5.75 -7.92
C ASN A 210 15.17 5.26 -6.48
N LEU A 211 15.97 4.24 -6.19
CA LEU A 211 16.30 3.86 -4.83
C LEU A 211 17.55 4.64 -4.46
N ASP A 212 17.38 5.92 -4.14
CA ASP A 212 18.50 6.72 -3.63
C ASP A 212 18.85 6.19 -2.23
N GLU A 213 19.78 5.25 -2.15
CA GLU A 213 20.43 4.86 -0.91
C GLU A 213 21.45 5.93 -0.55
N GLU A 214 21.04 7.09 -0.04
CA GLU A 214 22.01 7.97 0.63
C GLU A 214 21.40 8.92 1.69
N ALA A 215 22.04 8.84 2.86
CA ALA A 215 22.19 9.83 3.92
C ALA A 215 21.06 10.02 4.94
N GLU A 216 21.35 9.58 6.17
CA GLU A 216 21.01 10.31 7.39
C GLU A 216 21.24 11.82 7.19
N THR A 217 20.23 12.57 6.77
CA THR A 217 19.86 13.93 7.22
C THR A 217 18.84 14.53 6.25
N SER A 218 17.62 14.72 6.76
CA SER A 218 16.67 15.75 6.35
C SER A 218 16.14 15.73 4.89
N GLN A 219 14.82 15.49 4.79
CA GLN A 219 13.93 15.70 3.62
C GLN A 219 13.78 14.49 2.68
N GLY A 220 12.93 13.55 3.11
CA GLY A 220 12.53 12.38 2.34
C GLY A 220 11.67 12.72 1.13
N LYS A 221 12.08 12.23 -0.04
CA LYS A 221 11.25 12.11 -1.24
C LYS A 221 11.41 10.71 -1.81
N TYR A 222 10.61 9.77 -1.32
CA TYR A 222 10.35 8.52 -2.04
C TYR A 222 9.06 8.69 -2.85
N ILE A 223 9.18 8.63 -4.17
CA ILE A 223 8.04 8.75 -5.10
C ILE A 223 7.50 7.34 -5.33
N GLY A 224 6.50 6.95 -4.53
CA GLY A 224 5.66 5.79 -4.84
C GLY A 224 4.89 6.06 -6.13
N ASN A 225 5.05 5.19 -7.13
CA ASN A 225 4.48 5.40 -8.46
C ASN A 225 2.99 5.06 -8.49
N MET A 226 2.19 6.12 -8.53
CA MET A 226 0.72 6.14 -8.57
C MET A 226 0.19 5.99 -10.01
N GLN A 227 -0.50 4.90 -10.33
CA GLN A 227 -1.24 4.80 -11.61
C GLN A 227 -2.68 5.29 -11.42
N ARG A 228 -3.07 6.35 -12.14
CA ARG A 228 -4.44 6.89 -12.15
C ARG A 228 -5.37 5.90 -12.89
N ASN A 229 -6.48 5.53 -12.26
CA ASN A 229 -7.64 4.95 -12.93
C ASN A 229 -8.74 6.01 -13.08
#